data_AF-A0A536SEU6-F1
#
_entry.id   AF-A0A536SEU6-F1
#
_cell.length_a   1.000
_cell.length_b   1.000
_cell.length_c   1.000
_cell.angle_alpha   90.00
_cell.angle_beta   90.00
_cell.angle_gamma   90.00
#
_symmetry.space_group_name_H-M   'P 1'
#
loop_
_entity.id
_entity.type
_entity.pdbx_description
1 polymer ?
#
loop_
_entity_poly.entity_id
_entity_poly.type
_entity_poly.pdbx_seq_one_letter_code
_entity_poly.pdbx_strand_id
1 'polypeptide(L)' 'ALLRKKPKPTDADIDEAMTNICRCGTYQRIRAAVHMAAGMAKKA' A
#
# COMPACT_ATOMS: atom_id res chain seq x y z
N ALA A 1 8.22 6.18 3.63
CA ALA A 1 8.79 5.67 4.91
C ALA A 1 8.53 4.17 5.10
N LEU A 2 7.28 3.71 4.95
CA LEU A 2 6.88 2.31 5.15
C LEU A 2 7.75 1.29 4.40
N LEU A 3 7.86 1.36 3.07
CA LEU A 3 8.57 0.35 2.27
C LEU A 3 10.06 0.19 2.59
N ARG A 4 10.71 1.24 3.11
CA ARG A 4 12.10 1.16 3.57
C ARG A 4 12.23 0.37 4.89
N LYS A 5 11.22 0.45 5.75
CA LYS A 5 11.17 -0.29 7.03
C LYS A 5 10.59 -1.70 6.87
N LYS A 6 9.56 -1.83 6.03
CA LYS A 6 8.84 -3.07 5.77
C LYS A 6 8.68 -3.25 4.25
N PRO A 7 9.68 -3.86 3.58
CA PRO A 7 9.69 -4.03 2.12
C PRO A 7 8.55 -4.90 1.57
N LYS A 8 7.94 -5.73 2.42
CA LYS A 8 6.79 -6.58 2.11
C LYS A 8 5.65 -6.30 3.10
N PRO A 9 4.96 -5.17 2.99
CA PRO A 9 3.87 -4.84 3.91
C PRO A 9 2.64 -5.72 3.65
N THR A 10 1.82 -5.92 4.67
CA THR A 10 0.46 -6.45 4.53
C THR A 10 -0.55 -5.31 4.34
N ASP A 11 -1.80 -5.62 4.01
CA ASP A 11 -2.85 -4.59 3.91
C ASP A 11 -3.05 -3.83 5.24
N ALA A 12 -2.99 -4.54 6.38
CA ALA A 12 -3.11 -3.93 7.70
C ALA A 12 -1.97 -2.94 7.98
N ASP A 13 -0.74 -3.25 7.56
CA ASP A 13 0.40 -2.33 7.71
C ASP A 13 0.23 -1.07 6.85
N ILE A 14 -0.36 -1.20 5.66
CA ILE A 14 -0.63 -0.08 4.77
C ILE A 14 -1.73 0.79 5.40
N ASP A 15 -2.80 0.18 5.90
CA ASP A 15 -3.90 0.90 6.55
C ASP A 15 -3.43 1.65 7.80
N GLU A 16 -2.60 1.03 8.65
CA GLU A 16 -2.03 1.67 9.84
C GLU A 16 -1.09 2.84 9.48
N ALA A 17 -0.28 2.67 8.42
CA ALA A 17 0.64 3.71 7.95
C ALA A 17 -0.07 4.85 7.20
N MET A 18 -1.26 4.61 6.67
CA MET A 18 -2.04 5.58 5.91
C MET A 18 -2.99 6.36 6.81
N THR A 19 -2.50 7.45 7.39
CA THR A 19 -3.30 8.37 8.20
C THR A 19 -4.03 9.45 7.40
N ASN A 20 -3.86 9.46 6.07
CA ASN A 20 -4.45 10.46 5.19
C ASN A 20 -5.96 10.19 4.98
N ILE A 21 -6.75 11.18 4.57
CA ILE A 21 -8.16 10.94 4.23
C ILE A 21 -8.31 10.89 2.71
N CYS A 22 -9.04 9.90 2.23
CA CYS A 22 -9.41 9.78 0.81
C CYS A 22 -10.93 9.93 0.68
N ARG A 23 -11.37 11.03 0.07
CA ARG A 23 -12.81 11.30 -0.13
C ARG A 23 -13.38 10.69 -1.41
N CYS A 24 -12.52 10.29 -2.34
CA CYS A 24 -12.91 9.70 -3.62
C CYS A 24 -13.04 8.17 -3.58
N GLY A 25 -12.79 7.52 -2.44
CA GLY A 25 -12.97 6.07 -2.27
C GLY A 25 -11.90 5.20 -2.93
N THR A 26 -10.73 5.75 -3.25
CA THR A 26 -9.69 5.05 -4.01
C THR A 26 -8.67 4.30 -3.14
N TYR A 27 -8.91 4.17 -1.83
CA TYR A 27 -8.04 3.47 -0.88
C TYR A 27 -7.59 2.08 -1.37
N GLN A 28 -8.52 1.31 -1.95
CA GLN A 28 -8.20 -0.01 -2.50
C GLN A 28 -7.14 0.03 -3.60
N ARG A 29 -7.21 1.04 -4.48
CA ARG A 29 -6.24 1.23 -5.56
C ARG A 29 -4.89 1.67 -5.01
N ILE A 30 -4.88 2.48 -3.95
CA ILE A 30 -3.64 2.88 -3.28
C ILE A 30 -2.95 1.67 -2.65
N ARG A 31 -3.70 0.80 -1.95
CA ARG A 31 -3.16 -0.46 -1.41
C ARG A 31 -2.52 -1.32 -2.49
N ALA A 32 -3.23 -1.54 -3.60
CA ALA A 32 -2.68 -2.26 -4.74
C ALA A 32 -1.41 -1.60 -5.31
N ALA A 33 -1.36 -0.27 -5.37
CA ALA A 33 -0.18 0.47 -5.83
C ALA A 33 1.01 0.34 -4.86
N VAL A 34 0.78 0.29 -3.55
CA VAL A 34 1.84 0.04 -2.57
C VAL A 34 2.42 -1.36 -2.73
N HIS A 35 1.56 -2.38 -2.95
CA HIS A 35 2.03 -3.74 -3.26
C HIS A 35 2.81 -3.81 -4.58
N MET A 36 2.36 -3.09 -5.62
CA MET A 36 3.11 -2.96 -6.87
C MET A 36 4.50 -2.35 -6.63
N ALA A 37 4.57 -1.25 -5.88
CA ALA A 37 5.82 -0.57 -5.55
C ALA A 37 6.74 -1.43 -4.67
N ALA A 38 6.17 -2.32 -3.85
CA ALA A 38 6.90 -3.33 -3.07
C ALA A 38 7.41 -4.52 -3.91
N GLY A 39 7.11 -4.55 -5.22
CA GLY A 39 7.46 -5.67 -6.10
C GLY A 39 6.63 -6.94 -5.83
N MET A 40 5.47 -6.79 -5.17
CA MET A 40 4.58 -7.90 -4.79
C MET A 40 3.49 -8.17 -5.83
N ALA A 41 3.32 -7.28 -6.81
CA ALA A 41 2.43 -7.56 -7.93
C ALA A 41 3.02 -8.64 -8.84
N LYS A 42 2.24 -9.69 -9.11
CA LYS A 42 2.58 -10.65 -10.16
C LYS A 42 2.72 -9.88 -11.48
N LYS A 43 3.91 -9.94 -12.09
CA LYS A 43 4.06 -9.56 -13.49
C LYS A 43 3.04 -10.36 -14.30
N ALA A 44 2.23 -9.65 -15.09
CA ALA A 44 1.41 -10.25 -16.13
C ALA A 44 2.31 -10.89 -17.19
#